data_AF-A0A7X6PZN6-F1
#
_entry.id   AF-A0A7X6PZN6-F1
#
_cell.length_a   1.000
_cell.length_b   1.000
_cell.length_c   1.000
_cell.angle_alpha   90.00
_cell.angle_beta   90.00
_cell.angle_gamma   90.00
#
_symmetry.space_group_name_H-M   'P 1'
#
loop_
_entity.id
_entity.type
_entity.pdbx_description
1 polymer ?
#
loop_
_entity_poly.entity_id
_entity_poly.type
_entity_poly.pdbx_seq_one_letter_code
_entity_poly.pdbx_strand_id
1 'polypeptide(L)'
;MLYFALVMTLLVVVVIFYKQNEQTIDIIVSSKKLLADGSYYLRWGYNNKTGKPIHVDQSESSIVVTRGGALLSSKRPPHHFRKGKDLNAMEMIVLDGSEVEWFIKDNKKKVYVSSNEVKEKGDVITNE
;
A
#
# COMPACT_ATOMS: atom_id res chain seq x y z
N MET A 1 -7.12 27.44 -38.58
CA MET A 1 -6.71 26.04 -38.86
C MET A 1 -5.46 25.64 -38.07
N LEU A 2 -4.29 26.24 -38.31
CA LEU A 2 -3.02 25.83 -37.67
C LEU A 2 -3.01 25.94 -36.14
N TYR A 3 -3.58 27.02 -35.59
CA TYR A 3 -3.65 27.24 -34.15
C TYR A 3 -4.49 26.18 -33.42
N PHE A 4 -5.60 25.77 -34.03
CA PHE A 4 -6.48 24.73 -33.48
C PHE A 4 -5.80 23.37 -33.45
N ALA A 5 -5.01 23.04 -34.49
CA ALA A 5 -4.25 21.81 -34.54
C ALA A 5 -3.16 21.75 -33.47
N LEU A 6 -2.45 22.86 -33.23
CA LEU A 6 -1.44 22.95 -32.16
C LEU A 6 -2.05 22.77 -30.76
N VAL A 7 -3.19 23.42 -30.49
CA VAL A 7 -3.89 23.29 -29.19
C VAL A 7 -4.35 21.84 -28.96
N MET A 8 -4.90 21.19 -29.98
CA MET A 8 -5.33 19.78 -29.87
C MET A 8 -4.15 18.84 -29.65
N THR A 9 -3.02 19.08 -30.30
CA THR A 9 -1.80 18.26 -30.12
C THR A 9 -1.24 18.41 -28.71
N LEU A 10 -1.23 19.64 -28.18
CA LEU A 10 -0.80 19.91 -26.80
C LEU A 10 -1.71 19.21 -25.78
N LEU A 11 -3.03 19.26 -25.98
CA LEU A 11 -3.99 18.57 -25.11
C LEU A 11 -3.80 17.06 -25.12
N VAL A 12 -3.54 16.46 -26.28
CA VAL A 12 -3.25 15.01 -26.39
C VAL A 12 -1.98 14.64 -25.63
N VAL A 13 -0.90 15.43 -25.78
CA VAL A 13 0.36 15.19 -25.05
C VAL A 13 0.15 15.30 -23.54
N VAL A 14 -0.58 16.31 -23.07
CA VAL A 14 -0.90 16.48 -21.65
C VAL A 14 -1.71 15.29 -21.13
N VAL A 15 -2.74 14.86 -21.85
CA VAL A 15 -3.55 13.69 -21.45
C VAL A 15 -2.71 12.41 -21.40
N ILE A 16 -1.83 12.18 -22.38
CA ILE A 16 -0.92 11.02 -22.39
C ILE A 16 0.01 11.06 -21.17
N PHE A 17 0.57 12.23 -20.86
CA PHE A 17 1.46 12.42 -19.72
C PHE A 17 0.73 12.18 -18.38
N TYR A 18 -0.51 12.66 -18.24
CA TYR A 18 -1.34 12.39 -17.07
C TYR A 18 -1.72 10.91 -16.93
N LYS A 19 -2.04 10.23 -18.05
CA LYS A 19 -2.35 8.79 -18.04
C LYS A 19 -1.15 7.92 -17.68
N GLN A 20 0.06 8.39 -17.98
CA GLN A 20 1.30 7.70 -17.60
C GLN A 20 1.57 7.74 -16.10
N ASN A 21 0.93 8.66 -15.38
CA ASN A 21 1.02 8.78 -13.92
C ASN A 21 0.02 7.88 -13.16
N GLU A 22 -0.66 6.96 -13.85
CA GLU A 22 -1.45 5.91 -13.19
C GLU A 22 -0.52 5.08 -12.27
N GLN A 23 -0.89 4.99 -11.00
CA GLN A 23 -0.12 4.29 -9.97
C GLN A 23 0.21 2.86 -10.43
N THR A 24 1.50 2.59 -10.64
CA THR A 24 1.97 1.34 -11.24
C THR A 24 2.00 0.17 -10.26
N ILE A 25 2.10 0.46 -8.96
CA ILE A 25 2.17 -0.52 -7.88
C ILE A 25 1.07 -0.20 -6.89
N ASP A 26 0.13 -1.12 -6.67
CA ASP A 26 -0.85 -1.00 -5.59
C ASP A 26 -0.32 -1.62 -4.31
N ILE A 27 -0.56 -0.98 -3.16
CA ILE A 27 -0.20 -1.53 -1.85
C ILE A 27 -1.38 -2.30 -1.26
N ILE A 28 -1.11 -3.48 -0.71
CA ILE A 28 -2.11 -4.43 -0.22
C ILE A 28 -1.80 -4.77 1.24
N VAL A 29 -2.84 -4.82 2.06
CA VAL A 29 -2.78 -5.45 3.39
C VAL A 29 -3.32 -6.84 3.20
N SER A 30 -2.45 -7.85 3.23
CA SER A 30 -2.83 -9.22 2.93
C SER A 30 -3.36 -9.95 4.16
N SER A 31 -2.92 -9.56 5.36
CA SER A 31 -3.44 -10.09 6.61
C SER A 31 -3.33 -9.07 7.74
N LYS A 32 -4.34 -9.07 8.61
CA LYS A 32 -4.38 -8.37 9.90
C LYS A 32 -4.94 -9.37 10.92
N LYS A 33 -4.14 -9.74 11.92
CA LYS A 33 -4.52 -10.74 12.93
C LYS A 33 -4.16 -10.23 14.33
N LEU A 34 -5.11 -10.29 15.26
CA LEU A 34 -4.87 -10.03 16.67
C LEU A 34 -4.06 -11.18 17.30
N LEU A 35 -3.02 -10.84 18.05
CA LEU A 35 -2.19 -11.76 18.80
C LEU A 35 -2.66 -11.85 20.26
N ALA A 36 -2.23 -12.89 20.97
CA ALA A 36 -2.66 -13.15 22.35
C ALA A 36 -2.22 -12.06 23.35
N ASP A 37 -1.16 -11.31 23.00
CA ASP A 37 -0.65 -10.19 23.78
C ASP A 37 -1.37 -8.85 23.51
N GLY A 38 -2.40 -8.86 22.66
CA GLY A 38 -3.15 -7.66 22.27
C GLY A 38 -2.53 -6.86 21.12
N SER A 39 -1.36 -7.25 20.61
CA SER A 39 -0.76 -6.65 19.43
C SER A 39 -1.32 -7.24 18.12
N TYR A 40 -1.04 -6.60 17.00
CA TYR A 40 -1.49 -6.99 15.68
C TYR A 40 -0.35 -7.49 14.82
N TYR A 41 -0.51 -8.69 14.28
CA TYR A 41 0.28 -9.14 13.15
C TYR A 41 -0.29 -8.55 11.86
N LEU A 42 0.54 -7.77 11.15
CA LEU A 42 0.24 -7.18 9.86
C LEU A 42 1.15 -7.77 8.78
N ARG A 43 0.54 -8.24 7.70
CA ARG A 43 1.25 -8.64 6.48
C ARG A 43 0.88 -7.71 5.34
N TRP A 44 1.92 -7.18 4.71
CA TRP A 44 1.84 -6.30 3.57
C TRP A 44 2.22 -7.05 2.29
N GLY A 45 1.60 -6.60 1.21
CA GLY A 45 1.85 -7.08 -0.14
C GLY A 45 1.72 -5.93 -1.13
N TYR A 46 1.99 -6.22 -2.38
CA TYR A 46 1.81 -5.28 -3.47
C TYR A 46 1.25 -5.99 -4.71
N ASN A 47 0.74 -5.19 -5.65
CA ASN A 47 0.44 -5.63 -7.00
C ASN A 47 1.08 -4.66 -8.00
N ASN A 48 2.13 -5.12 -8.67
CA ASN A 48 2.72 -4.42 -9.80
C ASN A 48 1.89 -4.72 -11.05
N LYS A 49 1.08 -3.75 -11.46
CA LYS A 49 0.21 -3.84 -12.65
C LYS A 49 0.99 -3.75 -13.96
N THR A 50 2.26 -3.34 -13.92
CA THR A 50 3.05 -3.19 -15.13
C THR A 50 3.51 -4.54 -15.67
N GLY A 51 3.73 -4.60 -16.98
CA GLY A 51 4.22 -5.81 -17.64
C GLY A 51 5.66 -6.21 -17.30
N LYS A 52 6.37 -5.44 -16.47
CA LYS A 52 7.80 -5.59 -16.17
C LYS A 52 8.11 -5.34 -14.68
N PRO A 53 9.24 -5.85 -14.15
CA PRO A 53 9.68 -5.50 -12.81
C PRO A 53 9.97 -3.99 -12.68
N ILE A 54 9.66 -3.43 -11.52
CA ILE A 54 9.96 -2.04 -11.17
C ILE A 54 11.03 -2.04 -10.09
N HIS A 55 12.05 -1.20 -10.27
CA HIS A 55 13.02 -0.88 -9.22
C HIS A 55 12.76 0.55 -8.78
N VAL A 56 12.82 0.77 -7.47
CA VAL A 56 12.72 2.09 -6.85
C VAL A 56 13.95 2.28 -5.95
N ASP A 57 14.30 3.51 -5.65
CA ASP A 57 15.38 3.76 -4.71
C ASP A 57 14.97 3.34 -3.29
N GLN A 58 15.95 3.02 -2.45
CA GLN A 58 15.66 2.61 -1.08
C GLN A 58 14.94 3.71 -0.28
N SER A 59 15.15 4.99 -0.61
CA SER A 59 14.43 6.13 -0.05
C SER A 59 12.98 6.24 -0.52
N GLU A 60 12.63 5.62 -1.65
CA GLU A 60 11.29 5.68 -2.25
C GLU A 60 10.38 4.55 -1.77
N SER A 61 10.90 3.54 -1.05
CA SER A 61 10.12 2.47 -0.43
C SER A 61 10.39 2.42 1.07
N SER A 62 9.49 3.04 1.84
CA SER A 62 9.68 3.22 3.27
C SER A 62 8.41 2.94 4.04
N ILE A 63 8.55 2.33 5.21
CA ILE A 63 7.48 2.19 6.17
C ILE A 63 7.64 3.21 7.29
N VAL A 64 6.56 3.88 7.65
CA VAL A 64 6.52 4.91 8.69
C VAL A 64 5.42 4.54 9.68
N VAL A 65 5.73 4.68 10.96
CA VAL A 65 4.76 4.59 12.04
C VAL A 65 4.43 6.01 12.47
N THR A 66 3.23 6.49 12.16
CA THR A 66 2.81 7.86 12.47
C THR A 66 2.22 7.99 13.87
N ARG A 67 1.70 6.88 14.42
CA ARG A 67 1.18 6.80 15.79
C ARG A 67 1.45 5.42 16.39
N GLY A 68 1.74 5.38 17.69
CA GLY A 68 1.94 4.13 18.42
C GLY A 68 3.30 3.52 18.15
N GLY A 69 3.36 2.20 17.99
CA GLY A 69 4.61 1.48 17.83
C GLY A 69 4.47 0.24 16.96
N ALA A 70 5.52 -0.07 16.22
CA ALA A 70 5.58 -1.29 15.44
C ALA A 70 6.99 -1.88 15.41
N LEU A 71 7.04 -3.21 15.33
CA LEU A 71 8.25 -3.98 15.20
C LEU A 71 8.24 -4.72 13.87
N LEU A 72 9.25 -4.43 13.05
CA LEU A 72 9.44 -5.10 11.77
C LEU A 72 9.97 -6.52 12.01
N SER A 73 9.22 -7.54 11.57
CA SER A 73 9.46 -8.91 12.00
C SER A 73 10.56 -9.60 11.18
N SER A 74 10.54 -9.46 9.85
CA SER A 74 11.40 -10.33 9.02
C SER A 74 11.90 -9.72 7.71
N LYS A 75 11.27 -8.67 7.18
CA LYS A 75 11.63 -8.10 5.86
C LYS A 75 11.56 -6.60 5.87
N ARG A 76 12.63 -5.95 5.38
CA ARG A 76 12.63 -4.52 5.03
C ARG A 76 11.64 -4.27 3.88
N PRO A 77 11.09 -3.05 3.76
CA PRO A 77 10.34 -2.66 2.58
C PRO A 77 11.12 -3.01 1.29
N PRO A 78 10.52 -3.74 0.34
CA PRO A 78 11.20 -4.09 -0.90
C PRO A 78 11.44 -2.84 -1.75
N HIS A 79 12.57 -2.81 -2.44
CA HIS A 79 12.91 -1.82 -3.46
C HIS A 79 12.84 -2.40 -4.89
N HIS A 80 12.64 -3.72 -5.00
CA HIS A 80 12.43 -4.43 -6.26
C HIS A 80 11.05 -5.09 -6.25
N PHE A 81 10.20 -4.70 -7.20
CA PHE A 81 8.83 -5.15 -7.34
C PHE A 81 8.66 -5.98 -8.60
N ARG A 82 8.50 -7.29 -8.43
CA ARG A 82 8.25 -8.21 -9.53
C ARG A 82 6.88 -7.92 -10.16
N LYS A 83 6.69 -8.34 -11.41
CA LYS A 83 5.39 -8.24 -12.09
C LYS A 83 4.33 -9.04 -11.30
N GLY A 84 3.13 -8.48 -11.20
CA GLY A 84 1.98 -9.14 -10.58
C GLY A 84 1.91 -8.94 -9.08
N LYS A 85 1.23 -9.87 -8.41
CA LYS A 85 0.83 -9.75 -7.01
C LYS A 85 1.74 -10.56 -6.10
N ASP A 86 2.31 -9.91 -5.09
CA ASP A 86 3.04 -10.54 -3.99
C ASP A 86 2.34 -10.19 -2.68
N LEU A 87 1.81 -11.20 -2.00
CA LEU A 87 1.07 -11.04 -0.75
C LEU A 87 1.94 -11.12 0.50
N ASN A 88 3.23 -11.43 0.37
CA ASN A 88 4.15 -11.63 1.48
C ASN A 88 5.44 -10.80 1.32
N ALA A 89 5.26 -9.54 0.97
CA ALA A 89 6.34 -8.59 0.76
C ALA A 89 7.02 -8.21 2.09
N MET A 90 6.22 -7.96 3.13
CA MET A 90 6.69 -7.48 4.42
C MET A 90 5.76 -7.90 5.55
N GLU A 91 6.32 -8.18 6.72
CA GLU A 91 5.60 -8.61 7.91
C GLU A 91 6.04 -7.79 9.12
N MET A 92 5.09 -7.45 9.97
CA MET A 92 5.35 -6.65 11.16
C MET A 92 4.34 -6.93 12.26
N ILE A 93 4.77 -6.67 13.49
CA ILE A 93 3.92 -6.65 14.68
C ILE A 93 3.66 -5.18 15.02
N VAL A 94 2.42 -4.84 15.32
CA VAL A 94 1.98 -3.45 15.51
C VAL A 94 1.15 -3.38 16.80
N LEU A 95 1.43 -2.41 17.66
CA LEU A 95 0.69 -2.25 18.91
C LEU A 95 -0.74 -1.78 18.64
N ASP A 96 -1.67 -2.11 19.54
CA ASP A 96 -3.04 -1.60 19.49
C ASP A 96 -3.07 -0.05 19.47
N GLY A 97 -3.95 0.53 18.66
CA GLY A 97 -4.06 1.98 18.47
C GLY A 97 -2.94 2.61 17.64
N SER A 98 -2.11 1.81 16.96
CA SER A 98 -1.05 2.33 16.09
C SER A 98 -1.52 2.60 14.67
N GLU A 99 -0.82 3.50 14.00
CA GLU A 99 -1.02 3.83 12.60
C GLU A 99 0.28 3.64 11.84
N VAL A 100 0.20 2.89 10.74
CA VAL A 100 1.34 2.51 9.92
C VAL A 100 1.07 2.82 8.46
N GLU A 101 2.03 3.46 7.81
CA GLU A 101 1.99 3.84 6.41
C GLU A 101 3.14 3.20 5.64
N TRP A 102 2.83 2.53 4.53
CA TRP A 102 3.85 2.13 3.57
C TRP A 102 3.79 3.04 2.34
N PHE A 103 4.94 3.62 1.99
CA PHE A 103 5.16 4.46 0.82
C PHE A 103 5.94 3.68 -0.23
N ILE A 104 5.53 3.84 -1.50
CA ILE A 104 6.23 3.37 -2.70
C ILE A 104 6.12 4.50 -3.73
N LYS A 105 7.19 5.29 -3.89
CA LYS A 105 7.19 6.56 -4.66
C LYS A 105 6.05 7.46 -4.18
N ASP A 106 5.19 7.89 -5.09
CA ASP A 106 4.03 8.75 -4.80
C ASP A 106 2.81 7.96 -4.29
N ASN A 107 2.86 6.62 -4.29
CA ASN A 107 1.78 5.80 -3.72
C ASN A 107 2.01 5.54 -2.23
N LYS A 108 0.95 5.65 -1.44
CA LYS A 108 0.98 5.33 -0.03
C LYS A 108 -0.29 4.62 0.41
N LYS A 109 -0.14 3.74 1.40
CA LYS A 109 -1.27 3.11 2.06
C LYS A 109 -1.11 3.14 3.56
N LYS A 110 -2.12 3.72 4.21
CA LYS A 110 -2.24 3.86 5.65
C LYS A 110 -3.13 2.77 6.22
N VAL A 111 -2.74 2.24 7.36
CA VAL A 111 -3.50 1.26 8.13
C VAL A 111 -3.49 1.69 9.58
N TYR A 112 -4.69 1.87 10.12
CA TYR A 112 -4.91 1.95 11.55
C TYR A 112 -5.23 0.55 12.09
N VAL A 113 -4.68 0.21 13.25
CA VAL A 113 -5.03 -1.03 13.95
C VAL A 113 -5.63 -0.69 15.30
N SER A 114 -6.86 -1.15 15.53
CA SER A 114 -7.51 -1.03 16.83
C SER A 114 -8.37 -2.26 17.13
N SER A 115 -8.35 -2.66 18.40
CA SER A 115 -9.19 -3.69 19.03
C SER A 115 -10.70 -3.46 18.81
N ASN A 116 -11.12 -2.21 18.63
CA ASN A 116 -12.52 -1.88 18.34
C ASN A 116 -12.95 -2.24 16.91
N GLU A 117 -12.06 -2.19 15.92
CA GLU A 117 -12.39 -2.51 14.51
C GLU A 117 -12.60 -4.01 14.27
N VAL A 118 -12.02 -4.87 15.11
CA VAL A 118 -12.20 -6.33 14.99
C VAL A 118 -13.56 -6.76 15.53
N LYS A 119 -14.12 -6.02 16.50
CA LYS A 119 -15.45 -6.29 17.07
C LYS A 119 -16.57 -6.00 16.08
N GLU A 120 -16.48 -4.93 15.29
CA GLU A 120 -17.48 -4.60 14.26
C GLU A 120 -17.63 -5.67 13.17
N LYS A 121 -16.59 -6.49 12.92
CA LYS A 121 -16.65 -7.56 11.91
C LYS A 121 -17.06 -8.93 12.48
N GLY A 122 -17.17 -9.05 13.80
CA GLY A 122 -17.47 -10.29 14.52
C GLY A 122 -18.93 -10.44 14.98
N ASP A 123 -19.72 -9.36 15.03
CA ASP A 123 -21.11 -9.37 15.50
C ASP A 123 -22.15 -9.53 14.37
N VAL A 124 -21.96 -10.51 13.48
CA VAL A 124 -23.07 -11.09 12.70
C VAL A 124 -23.09 -12.59 12.96
N ILE A 125 -23.53 -12.95 14.17
CA ILE A 125 -24.17 -14.24 14.42
C ILE A 125 -25.49 -13.91 15.12
N THR A 126 -26.51 -13.57 14.34
CA THR A 126 -27.89 -13.66 14.80
C THR A 126 -28.25 -15.14 14.83
N ASN A 127 -28.33 -15.68 16.04
CA ASN A 127 -29.09 -16.89 16.32
C ASN A 127 -30.57 -16.52 16.21
N GLU A 128 -31.28 -17.14 15.27
CA GLU A 128 -32.72 -17.46 15.40
C GLU A 128 -32.94 -18.89 14.91
#